data_AF-A0A538P0A3-F1
#
_entry.id   AF-A0A538P0A3-F1
#
_cell.length_a   1.000
_cell.length_b   1.000
_cell.length_c   1.000
_cell.angle_alpha   90.00
_cell.angle_beta   90.00
_cell.angle_gamma   90.00
#
_symmetry.space_group_name_H-M   'P 1'
#
loop_
_entity.id
_entity.type
_entity.pdbx_description
1 polymer ?
#
loop_
_entity_poly.entity_id
_entity_poly.type
_entity_poly.pdbx_seq_one_letter_code
_entity_poly.pdbx_strand_id
1 'polypeptide(L)'
;MRNQDGKTRQSLAGSLLVAHPNMLDPNFRRAVLFISVHDPNDGALGVIINRPLDRQVADLVTETPPEGLSEVPVFLGGPVGKNQLMFAAFEWQKGE
;
A
#
# COMPACT_ATOMS: atom_id res chain seq x y z
N MET A 1 17.66 39.91 9.14
CA MET A 1 18.07 38.49 9.14
C MET A 1 16.92 37.64 9.67
N ARG A 2 15.98 37.28 8.80
CA ARG A 2 14.94 36.27 9.03
C ARG A 2 14.77 35.54 7.70
N ASN A 3 14.75 34.22 7.76
CA ASN A 3 14.04 33.27 6.89
C ASN A 3 14.59 31.88 7.21
N GLN A 4 14.06 31.29 8.27
CA GLN A 4 14.00 29.84 8.39
C GLN A 4 12.56 29.48 8.02
N ASP A 5 12.30 29.33 6.72
CA ASP A 5 11.01 28.83 6.24
C ASP A 5 10.89 27.38 6.65
N GLY A 6 10.03 27.13 7.64
CA GLY A 6 9.61 25.80 8.03
C GLY A 6 8.90 25.11 6.86
N LYS A 7 9.65 24.30 6.10
CA LYS A 7 9.03 23.24 5.30
C LYS A 7 8.54 22.19 6.28
N THR A 8 7.26 22.24 6.63
CA THR A 8 6.55 21.08 7.16
C THR A 8 6.92 19.91 6.27
N ARG A 9 7.59 18.87 6.79
CA ARG A 9 7.88 17.65 6.02
C ARG A 9 6.52 17.12 5.56
N GLN A 10 6.20 17.31 4.29
CA GLN A 10 4.92 16.85 3.75
C GLN A 10 4.86 15.33 3.93
N SER A 11 3.83 14.88 4.65
CA SER A 11 3.54 13.46 4.73
C SER A 11 3.22 12.93 3.32
N LEU A 12 3.58 11.67 3.09
CA LEU A 12 3.29 10.96 1.85
C LEU A 12 2.05 10.08 2.00
N ALA A 13 1.37 10.11 3.15
CA ALA A 13 0.12 9.39 3.36
C ALA A 13 -0.90 9.78 2.28
N GLY A 14 -1.60 8.78 1.74
CA GLY A 14 -2.51 8.93 0.61
C GLY A 14 -1.83 8.95 -0.77
N SER A 15 -0.50 9.01 -0.84
CA SER A 15 0.23 9.06 -2.11
C SER A 15 0.48 7.66 -2.68
N LEU A 16 0.66 7.61 -4.00
CA LEU A 16 1.21 6.45 -4.70
C LEU A 16 2.70 6.67 -4.98
N LEU A 17 3.53 5.70 -4.63
CA LEU A 17 4.93 5.64 -5.04
C LEU A 17 5.07 4.68 -6.22
N VAL A 18 5.54 5.20 -7.35
CA VAL A 18 5.78 4.41 -8.56
C VAL A 18 7.27 4.11 -8.64
N ALA A 19 7.62 2.82 -8.69
CA ALA A 19 9.01 2.41 -8.80
C ALA A 19 9.63 2.95 -10.10
N HIS A 20 10.80 3.57 -9.97
CA HIS A 20 11.58 3.99 -11.13
C HIS A 20 11.89 2.79 -12.05
N PRO A 21 11.92 2.95 -13.39
CA PRO A 21 12.19 1.84 -14.32
C PRO A 21 13.48 1.05 -14.04
N ASN A 22 14.50 1.73 -13.50
CA ASN A 22 15.80 1.13 -13.15
C ASN A 22 15.85 0.54 -11.73
N MET A 23 14.74 0.44 -11.00
CA MET A 23 14.70 -0.17 -9.67
C MET A 23 15.08 -1.66 -9.76
N LEU A 24 16.22 -2.04 -9.19
CA LEU A 24 16.75 -3.40 -9.27
C LEU A 24 16.29 -4.32 -8.13
N ASP A 25 15.88 -3.76 -6.98
CA ASP A 25 15.39 -4.54 -5.85
C ASP A 25 14.15 -5.36 -6.30
N PRO A 26 14.20 -6.71 -6.24
CA PRO A 26 13.09 -7.54 -6.68
C PRO A 26 11.80 -7.26 -5.91
N ASN A 27 11.89 -6.84 -4.64
CA ASN A 27 10.72 -6.50 -3.83
C ASN A 27 9.97 -5.28 -4.38
N PHE A 28 10.64 -4.38 -5.12
CA PHE A 28 10.03 -3.11 -5.57
C PHE A 28 10.13 -2.87 -7.08
N ARG A 29 10.82 -3.71 -7.85
CA ARG A 29 10.91 -3.57 -9.31
C ARG A 29 9.52 -3.55 -9.93
N ARG A 30 9.21 -2.47 -10.68
CA ARG A 30 7.90 -2.19 -11.31
C ARG A 30 6.71 -2.16 -10.32
N ALA A 31 6.96 -1.95 -9.03
CA ALA A 31 5.90 -1.86 -8.04
C ALA A 31 5.23 -0.48 -8.05
N VAL A 32 3.93 -0.46 -7.77
CA VAL A 32 3.17 0.73 -7.37
C VAL A 32 2.75 0.50 -5.93
N LEU A 33 3.17 1.39 -5.03
CA LEU A 33 2.88 1.31 -3.60
C LEU A 33 1.89 2.39 -3.21
N PHE A 34 0.89 2.04 -2.43
CA PHE A 34 0.06 2.99 -1.70
C PHE A 34 0.66 3.22 -0.31
N ILE A 35 0.80 4.48 0.11
CA ILE A 35 1.25 4.85 1.46
C ILE A 35 0.04 5.19 2.32
N SER A 36 -0.25 4.37 3.33
CA SER A 36 -1.36 4.63 4.25
C SER A 36 -0.96 5.55 5.40
N VAL A 37 0.27 5.41 5.90
CA VAL A 37 0.82 6.20 7.00
C VAL A 37 2.25 6.62 6.63
N HIS A 38 2.58 7.88 6.86
CA HIS A 38 3.97 8.37 6.80
C HIS A 38 4.15 9.44 7.86
N ASP A 39 4.94 9.10 8.88
CA ASP A 39 5.38 9.99 9.94
C ASP A 39 6.90 10.21 9.86
N PRO A 40 7.40 11.45 10.02
CA PRO A 40 8.83 11.73 9.96
C PRO A 40 9.70 11.05 11.03
N ASN A 41 9.13 10.65 12.17
CA ASN A 41 9.84 10.00 13.27
C ASN A 41 9.58 8.49 13.32
N ASP A 42 8.37 8.05 12.95
CA ASP A 42 7.95 6.64 13.05
C ASP A 42 8.04 5.87 11.72
N GLY A 43 8.39 6.55 10.62
CA GLY A 43 8.54 5.94 9.30
C GLY A 43 7.23 5.84 8.52
N ALA A 44 7.11 4.84 7.65
CA ALA A 44 5.96 4.72 6.76
C ALA A 44 5.44 3.28 6.67
N LEU A 45 4.12 3.16 6.52
CA LEU A 45 3.44 1.93 6.15
C LEU A 45 2.87 2.09 4.75
N GLY A 46 3.14 1.10 3.91
CA GLY A 46 2.59 1.04 2.56
C GLY A 46 2.48 -0.37 2.05
N VAL A 47 1.65 -0.53 1.02
CA VAL A 47 1.39 -1.82 0.37
C VAL A 47 1.49 -1.70 -1.13
N ILE A 48 2.06 -2.73 -1.75
CA ILE A 48 2.11 -2.86 -3.21
C ILE A 48 0.71 -3.25 -3.71
N ILE A 49 0.19 -2.51 -4.69
CA ILE A 49 -1.18 -2.67 -5.20
C ILE A 49 -1.25 -3.25 -6.63
N ASN A 50 -0.11 -3.57 -7.24
CA ASN A 50 -0.04 -4.00 -8.65
C ASN A 50 0.65 -5.35 -8.87
N ARG A 51 0.64 -6.23 -7.85
CA ARG A 51 1.21 -7.58 -7.90
C ARG A 51 0.19 -8.62 -7.42
N PRO A 52 -0.72 -9.09 -8.29
CA PRO A 52 -1.67 -10.14 -7.93
C PRO A 52 -0.95 -11.46 -7.63
N LEU A 53 -1.52 -12.28 -6.75
CA LEU A 53 -1.02 -13.61 -6.40
C LEU A 53 -1.80 -14.75 -7.07
N ASP A 54 -2.72 -14.43 -7.99
CA ASP A 54 -3.65 -15.39 -8.61
C ASP A 54 -4.41 -16.24 -7.57
N ARG A 55 -4.77 -15.60 -6.46
CA ARG A 55 -5.55 -16.15 -5.34
C ARG A 55 -6.65 -15.17 -4.96
N GLN A 56 -7.74 -15.69 -4.43
CA GLN A 56 -8.79 -14.93 -3.78
C GLN A 56 -8.71 -15.10 -2.26
N VAL A 57 -9.41 -14.26 -1.50
CA VAL A 57 -9.42 -14.33 -0.03
C VAL A 57 -9.87 -15.71 0.45
N ALA A 58 -10.88 -16.29 -0.19
CA ALA A 58 -11.40 -17.63 0.15
C ALA A 58 -10.34 -18.73 0.05
N ASP A 59 -9.27 -18.56 -0.74
CA ASP A 59 -8.19 -19.53 -0.86
C ASP A 59 -7.22 -19.50 0.34
N LEU A 60 -7.22 -18.40 1.12
CA LEU A 60 -6.22 -18.12 2.15
C LEU A 60 -6.77 -18.16 3.58
N VAL A 61 -8.09 -18.08 3.75
CA VAL A 61 -8.74 -18.15 5.05
C VAL A 61 -9.23 -19.57 5.34
N THR A 62 -9.10 -20.00 6.59
CA THR A 62 -9.63 -21.30 7.05
C THR A 62 -11.09 -21.23 7.47
N GLU A 63 -11.54 -20.04 7.87
CA GLU A 63 -12.93 -19.76 8.26
C GLU A 63 -13.68 -19.09 7.12
N THR A 64 -15.00 -19.08 7.20
CA THR A 64 -15.84 -18.37 6.23
C THR A 64 -15.44 -16.89 6.20
N PRO A 65 -14.99 -16.34 5.05
CA PRO A 65 -14.65 -14.93 4.94
C PRO A 65 -15.90 -14.06 5.18
N PRO A 66 -15.72 -12.79 5.61
CA PRO A 66 -16.82 -11.84 5.68
C PRO A 66 -17.58 -11.75 4.34
N GLU A 67 -18.88 -11.47 4.43
CA GLU A 67 -19.73 -11.37 3.25
C GLU A 67 -19.17 -10.39 2.22
N GLY A 68 -19.14 -10.81 0.95
CA GLY A 68 -18.61 -10.01 -0.15
C GLY A 68 -17.09 -10.01 -0.30
N LEU A 69 -16.33 -10.63 0.63
CA LEU A 69 -14.87 -10.70 0.53
C LEU A 69 -14.33 -11.98 -0.11
N SER A 70 -15.13 -13.05 -0.22
CA SER A 70 -14.66 -14.36 -0.71
C SER A 70 -13.90 -14.28 -2.03
N GLU A 71 -14.45 -13.54 -2.99
CA GLU A 71 -13.94 -13.44 -4.36
C GLU A 71 -12.92 -12.31 -4.56
N VAL A 72 -12.60 -11.56 -3.51
CA VAL A 72 -11.67 -10.43 -3.61
C VAL A 72 -10.26 -10.95 -3.94
N PRO A 73 -9.61 -10.44 -5.01
CA PRO A 73 -8.27 -10.87 -5.39
C PRO A 73 -7.22 -10.44 -4.37
N VAL A 74 -6.25 -11.30 -4.11
CA VAL A 74 -5.17 -11.07 -3.15
C VAL A 74 -3.91 -10.63 -3.88
N PHE A 75 -3.26 -9.61 -3.32
CA PHE A 75 -2.05 -9.01 -3.85
C PHE A 75 -0.89 -9.23 -2.87
N LEU A 76 0.33 -9.33 -3.40
CA LEU A 76 1.53 -9.31 -2.59
C LEU A 76 1.75 -7.90 -2.05
N GLY A 77 1.41 -7.66 -0.78
CA GLY A 77 1.52 -6.32 -0.17
C GLY A 77 2.95 -5.83 0.04
N GLY A 78 3.94 -6.70 0.21
CA GLY A 78 5.33 -6.31 0.42
C GLY A 78 6.21 -7.43 0.97
N PRO A 79 7.48 -7.15 1.27
CA PRO A 79 8.40 -8.15 1.82
C PRO A 79 8.14 -8.47 3.30
N VAL A 80 7.38 -7.64 4.02
CA VAL A 80 7.10 -7.76 5.46
C VAL A 80 5.66 -8.23 5.67
N GLY A 81 5.40 -9.00 6.74
CA GLY A 81 4.04 -9.39 7.11
C GLY A 81 3.38 -10.40 6.18
N LYS A 82 4.17 -11.27 5.51
CA LYS A 82 3.69 -12.21 4.48
C LYS A 82 2.61 -13.21 4.93
N ASN A 83 2.38 -13.34 6.23
CA ASN A 83 1.38 -14.24 6.82
C ASN A 83 0.17 -13.47 7.37
N GLN A 84 -0.02 -12.22 6.95
CA GLN A 84 -1.13 -11.35 7.36
C GLN A 84 -1.92 -10.91 6.14
N LEU A 85 -3.25 -10.94 6.24
CA LEU A 85 -4.14 -10.32 5.27
C LEU A 85 -4.47 -8.90 5.72
N MET A 86 -4.34 -7.94 4.80
CA MET A 86 -4.77 -6.57 5.00
C MET A 86 -5.82 -6.22 3.96
N PHE A 87 -6.95 -5.69 4.41
CA PHE A 87 -8.02 -5.22 3.54
C PHE A 87 -7.96 -3.70 3.43
N ALA A 88 -7.99 -3.19 2.20
CA ALA A 88 -8.07 -1.78 1.92
C ALA A 88 -9.18 -1.54 0.89
N ALA A 89 -10.06 -0.59 1.18
CA ALA A 89 -11.08 -0.10 0.26
C ALA A 89 -10.73 1.33 -0.13
N PHE A 90 -10.78 1.63 -1.42
CA PHE A 90 -10.59 2.98 -1.93
C PHE A 90 -11.94 3.52 -2.36
N GLU A 91 -12.38 4.59 -1.69
CA GLU A 91 -13.54 5.34 -2.13
C GLU A 91 -13.07 6.58 -2.88
N TRP A 92 -13.50 6.69 -4.14
CA TRP A 92 -13.26 7.89 -4.92
C TRP A 92 -14.26 8.96 -4.51
N GLN A 93 -13.78 10.01 -3.87
CA GLN A 93 -14.56 11.22 -3.70
C GLN A 93 -14.58 11.97 -5.04
N LYS A 94 -15.76 12.09 -5.65
CA LYS A 94 -15.94 13.05 -6.74
C LYS A 94 -15.63 14.44 -6.18
N GLY A 95 -14.69 15.15 -6.79
CA GLY A 95 -14.52 16.58 -6.52
C GLY A 95 -15.81 17.31 -6.86
N GLU A 96 -16.25 18.19 -5.97
CA GLU A 96 -17.32 19.16 -6.23
C GLU A 96 -16.98 20.08 -7.41
#